data_AF-A0A7C1TUZ5-F1
#
_entry.id   AF-A0A7C1TUZ5-F1
#
_cell.length_a   1.000
_cell.length_b   1.000
_cell.length_c   1.000
_cell.angle_alpha   90.00
_cell.angle_beta   90.00
_cell.angle_gamma   90.00
#
_symmetry.space_group_name_H-M   'P 1'
#
loop_
_entity.id
_entity.type
_entity.pdbx_description
1 polymer ?
#
loop_
_entity_poly.entity_id
_entity_poly.type
_entity_poly.pdbx_seq_one_letter_code
_entity_poly.pdbx_strand_id
1 'polypeptide(L)'
;MHVTETTQSVSLLHTGLRVPASVSRRFFIVFLLYAISAVFAASVWAVDIRVNAGGSQYTDGVGKVWAADTGFNTGRLSSTTTNILGTTDDPLYQFQRYDKPAVPELSYSFAVPNGDYAINLHFAENYSGAFGAGLRVFDVLVEGTPALNSVDIFSESGGANSALIRTIPTVTVSDGQLDIQ
;
A
#
# COMPACT_ATOMS: atom_id res chain seq x y z
N MET A 1 -4.86 2.58 6.01
CA MET A 1 -3.68 1.90 5.42
C MET A 1 -3.82 1.83 3.91
N HIS A 2 -2.75 2.12 3.17
CA HIS A 2 -2.71 2.06 1.72
C HIS A 2 -1.45 1.31 1.27
N VAL A 3 -1.59 0.29 0.42
CA VAL A 3 -0.51 -0.55 -0.12
C VAL A 3 -0.56 -0.51 -1.65
N THR A 4 0.59 -0.32 -2.29
CA THR A 4 0.73 -0.31 -3.75
C THR A 4 1.94 -1.11 -4.19
N GLU A 5 1.86 -1.81 -5.31
CA GLU A 5 3.02 -2.47 -5.93
C GLU A 5 4.03 -1.43 -6.49
N THR A 6 5.33 -1.65 -6.25
CA THR A 6 6.41 -0.70 -6.58
C THR A 6 6.93 -0.89 -8.02
N THR A 7 6.71 -2.05 -8.64
CA THR A 7 7.32 -2.37 -9.93
C THR A 7 6.38 -2.09 -11.10
N GLN A 8 6.46 -0.89 -11.69
CA GLN A 8 6.09 -0.71 -13.09
C GLN A 8 7.35 -0.83 -13.96
N SER A 9 7.63 -2.00 -14.53
CA SER A 9 8.70 -2.15 -15.53
C SER A 9 8.15 -2.74 -16.84
N VAL A 10 7.90 -1.84 -17.81
CA VAL A 10 7.72 -2.22 -19.22
C VAL A 10 9.06 -2.02 -19.92
N SER A 11 9.81 -3.10 -20.15
CA SER A 11 11.03 -3.06 -20.96
C SER A 11 10.74 -3.47 -22.41
N LEU A 12 10.80 -2.52 -23.35
CA LEU A 12 10.82 -2.80 -24.79
C LEU A 12 12.28 -2.94 -25.26
N LEU A 13 12.71 -4.17 -25.59
CA LEU A 13 13.97 -4.38 -26.30
C LEU A 13 13.69 -4.34 -27.82
N HIS A 14 14.00 -3.22 -28.48
CA HIS A 14 13.96 -3.16 -29.94
C HIS A 14 15.25 -3.79 -30.49
N THR A 15 15.24 -5.09 -30.81
CA THR A 15 16.34 -5.68 -31.59
C THR A 15 16.27 -5.15 -33.02
N GLY A 16 17.10 -4.17 -33.34
CA GLY A 16 17.25 -3.65 -34.69
C GLY A 16 17.83 -4.71 -35.63
N LEU A 17 16.95 -5.42 -36.35
CA LEU A 17 17.35 -6.32 -37.41
C LEU A 17 17.62 -5.51 -38.69
N ARG A 18 18.89 -5.23 -39.01
CA ARG A 18 19.27 -4.71 -40.33
C ARG A 18 19.26 -5.86 -41.34
N VAL A 19 18.35 -5.81 -42.31
CA VAL A 19 18.32 -6.74 -43.45
C VAL A 19 19.25 -6.19 -44.56
N PRO A 20 20.21 -6.97 -45.11
CA PRO A 20 21.03 -6.52 -46.22
C PRO A 20 20.23 -6.43 -47.53
N ALA A 21 20.52 -5.40 -48.32
CA ALA A 21 19.84 -5.07 -49.57
C ALA A 21 20.27 -6.00 -50.72
N SER A 22 19.84 -7.27 -50.74
CA SER A 22 19.96 -8.11 -51.94
C SER A 22 19.00 -9.31 -52.04
N VAL A 23 17.90 -9.34 -51.29
CA VAL A 23 16.95 -10.47 -51.39
C VAL A 23 15.84 -10.18 -52.39
N SER A 24 15.76 -11.00 -53.44
CA SER A 24 14.79 -10.90 -54.53
C SER A 24 13.36 -11.29 -54.10
N ARG A 25 12.36 -10.65 -54.73
CA ARG A 25 10.90 -10.71 -54.42
C ARG A 25 10.23 -12.09 -54.43
N ARG A 26 10.95 -13.20 -54.61
CA ARG A 26 10.36 -14.56 -54.76
C ARG A 26 10.36 -15.42 -53.49
N PHE A 27 10.77 -14.89 -52.35
CA PHE A 27 10.64 -15.56 -51.03
C PHE A 27 9.57 -14.92 -50.12
N PHE A 28 8.55 -14.28 -50.71
CA PHE A 28 7.56 -13.49 -49.96
C PHE A 28 6.42 -14.31 -49.33
N ILE A 29 6.38 -15.65 -49.48
CA ILE A 29 5.21 -16.46 -49.09
C ILE A 29 5.46 -17.43 -47.91
N VAL A 30 6.69 -17.52 -47.37
CA VAL A 30 6.95 -18.32 -46.14
C VAL A 30 7.13 -17.45 -44.89
N PHE A 31 7.02 -16.13 -45.02
CA PHE A 31 7.18 -15.15 -43.92
C PHE A 31 5.85 -14.51 -43.45
N LEU A 32 4.71 -15.18 -43.65
CA LEU A 32 3.39 -14.67 -43.25
C LEU A 32 2.71 -15.48 -42.13
N LEU A 33 3.44 -16.36 -41.42
CA LEU A 33 2.83 -17.22 -40.38
C LEU A 33 3.61 -17.34 -39.06
N TYR A 34 4.68 -16.57 -38.83
CA TYR A 34 5.38 -16.56 -37.53
C TYR A 34 5.57 -15.16 -36.93
N ALA A 35 4.67 -14.24 -37.26
CA ALA A 35 4.44 -13.04 -36.48
C ALA A 35 3.02 -13.10 -35.89
N ILE A 36 2.65 -14.24 -35.31
CA ILE A 36 1.56 -14.24 -34.33
C ILE A 36 2.13 -13.53 -33.12
N SER A 37 1.74 -12.26 -33.03
CA SER A 37 1.84 -11.41 -31.87
C SER A 37 1.42 -12.18 -30.63
N ALA A 38 2.39 -12.54 -29.81
CA ALA A 38 2.17 -12.85 -28.42
C ALA A 38 3.05 -11.91 -27.60
N VAL A 39 2.80 -10.60 -27.76
CA VAL A 39 3.08 -9.67 -26.66
C VAL A 39 2.02 -10.01 -25.62
N PHE A 40 2.26 -11.03 -24.81
CA PHE A 40 1.61 -11.09 -23.51
C PHE A 40 2.21 -9.93 -22.73
N ALA A 41 1.59 -8.76 -22.82
CA ALA A 41 1.60 -7.88 -21.67
C ALA A 41 0.95 -8.73 -20.57
N ALA A 42 1.77 -9.29 -19.68
CA ALA A 42 1.24 -9.76 -18.43
C ALA A 42 0.62 -8.52 -17.79
N SER A 43 -0.69 -8.40 -17.89
CA SER A 43 -1.48 -7.63 -16.96
C SER A 43 -1.33 -8.37 -15.63
N VAL A 44 -0.19 -8.15 -14.96
CA VAL A 44 -0.15 -8.27 -13.51
C VAL A 44 -1.16 -7.23 -13.05
N TRP A 45 -2.24 -7.70 -12.43
CA TRP A 45 -3.23 -6.80 -11.86
C TRP A 45 -2.47 -5.93 -10.88
N ALA A 46 -2.31 -4.64 -11.19
CA ALA A 46 -1.65 -3.72 -10.29
C ALA A 46 -2.36 -3.80 -8.94
N VAL A 47 -1.65 -4.26 -7.92
CA VAL A 47 -2.22 -4.41 -6.58
C VAL A 47 -2.26 -3.04 -5.94
N ASP A 48 -3.47 -2.63 -5.54
CA ASP A 48 -3.73 -1.35 -4.90
C ASP A 48 -4.79 -1.54 -3.82
N ILE A 49 -4.34 -1.66 -2.57
CA ILE A 49 -5.19 -1.96 -1.41
C ILE A 49 -5.32 -0.70 -0.57
N ARG A 50 -6.55 -0.23 -0.36
CA ARG A 50 -6.89 0.89 0.54
C ARG A 50 -7.89 0.42 1.57
N VAL A 51 -7.54 0.51 2.85
CA VAL A 51 -8.39 0.08 3.97
C VAL A 51 -8.53 1.22 4.96
N ASN A 52 -9.78 1.58 5.29
CA ASN A 52 -10.13 2.53 6.34
C ASN A 52 -10.20 1.81 7.69
N ALA A 53 -9.08 1.79 8.42
CA ALA A 53 -8.96 1.07 9.69
C ALA A 53 -9.98 1.56 10.72
N GLY A 54 -10.83 0.66 11.21
CA GLY A 54 -11.95 0.94 12.11
C GLY A 54 -13.13 1.70 11.52
N GLY A 55 -13.10 2.06 10.23
CA GLY A 55 -14.13 2.83 9.56
C GLY A 55 -14.93 2.03 8.51
N SER A 56 -15.98 2.65 7.99
CA SER A 56 -16.71 2.18 6.81
C SER A 56 -15.97 2.51 5.52
N GLN A 57 -16.46 1.99 4.39
CA GLN A 57 -16.00 2.42 3.07
C GLN A 57 -16.09 3.95 2.97
N TYR A 58 -15.07 4.56 2.37
CA TYR A 58 -14.98 6.00 2.16
C TYR A 58 -14.36 6.28 0.79
N THR A 59 -14.80 7.34 0.12
CA THR A 59 -14.15 7.83 -1.09
C THR A 59 -13.51 9.17 -0.76
N ASP A 60 -12.20 9.28 -0.94
CA ASP A 60 -11.47 10.50 -0.60
C ASP A 60 -11.71 11.65 -1.60
N GLY A 61 -11.23 12.83 -1.25
CA GLY A 61 -11.40 14.06 -2.03
C GLY A 61 -10.81 14.00 -3.44
N VAL A 62 -9.97 13.01 -3.75
CA VAL A 62 -9.39 12.78 -5.08
C VAL A 62 -9.98 11.56 -5.80
N GLY A 63 -11.06 10.99 -5.26
CA GLY A 63 -11.85 9.93 -5.88
C GLY A 63 -11.27 8.52 -5.70
N LYS A 64 -10.34 8.29 -4.78
CA LYS A 64 -9.91 6.93 -4.44
C LYS A 64 -10.85 6.31 -3.42
N VAL A 65 -11.23 5.08 -3.69
CA VAL A 65 -12.09 4.30 -2.80
C VAL A 65 -11.23 3.57 -1.78
N TRP A 66 -11.53 3.80 -0.51
CA TRP A 66 -11.01 3.08 0.64
C TRP A 66 -12.07 2.08 1.09
N ALA A 67 -11.72 0.79 1.10
CA ALA A 67 -12.59 -0.25 1.61
C ALA A 67 -12.85 -0.05 3.12
N ALA A 68 -13.98 -0.58 3.59
CA ALA A 68 -14.21 -0.72 5.02
C ALA A 68 -13.11 -1.59 5.67
N ASP A 69 -12.94 -1.44 6.98
CA ASP A 69 -11.92 -2.16 7.73
C ASP A 69 -11.94 -3.68 7.50
N THR A 70 -10.80 -4.24 7.10
CA THR A 70 -10.65 -5.66 6.77
C THR A 70 -9.19 -6.11 6.87
N GLY A 71 -8.97 -7.42 6.94
CA GLY A 71 -7.65 -8.04 7.02
C GLY A 71 -7.03 -8.06 8.42
N PHE A 72 -7.73 -7.59 9.46
CA PHE A 72 -7.22 -7.56 10.84
C PHE A 72 -7.48 -8.86 11.61
N ASN A 73 -6.65 -9.16 12.62
CA ASN A 73 -6.81 -10.30 13.53
C ASN A 73 -7.61 -9.97 14.82
N THR A 74 -7.36 -8.81 15.41
CA THR A 74 -7.85 -8.39 16.74
C THR A 74 -8.13 -6.88 16.78
N GLY A 75 -8.09 -6.28 17.97
CA GLY A 75 -8.17 -4.84 18.19
C GLY A 75 -9.58 -4.36 18.53
N ARG A 76 -9.64 -3.11 18.97
CA ARG A 76 -10.84 -2.40 19.38
C ARG A 76 -11.04 -1.19 18.48
N LEU A 77 -12.31 -0.82 18.32
CA LEU A 77 -12.68 0.36 17.55
C LEU A 77 -12.80 1.57 18.47
N SER A 78 -12.34 2.70 17.97
CA SER A 78 -12.61 4.02 18.55
C SER A 78 -12.82 5.02 17.42
N SER A 79 -13.55 6.09 17.72
CA SER A 79 -13.76 7.18 16.76
C SER A 79 -13.91 8.51 17.46
N THR A 80 -13.76 9.58 16.69
CA THR A 80 -14.01 10.96 17.10
C THR A 80 -14.78 11.70 15.99
N THR A 81 -15.40 12.82 16.34
CA THR A 81 -15.98 13.77 15.36
C THR A 81 -15.15 15.05 15.25
N THR A 82 -14.01 15.13 15.95
CA THR A 82 -13.10 16.29 15.89
C THR A 82 -12.46 16.39 14.52
N ASN A 83 -12.34 17.61 14.00
CA ASN A 83 -11.63 17.86 12.74
C ASN A 83 -10.17 17.44 12.84
N ILE A 84 -9.64 16.87 11.76
CA ILE A 84 -8.26 16.41 11.68
C ILE A 84 -7.43 17.41 10.87
N LEU A 85 -6.41 17.98 11.49
CA LEU A 85 -5.50 18.93 10.86
C LEU A 85 -4.61 18.23 9.83
N GLY A 86 -4.23 18.94 8.77
CA GLY A 86 -3.33 18.43 7.73
C GLY A 86 -4.02 17.53 6.70
N THR A 87 -5.36 17.40 6.73
CA THR A 87 -6.13 16.66 5.73
C THR A 87 -7.48 17.34 5.44
N THR A 88 -8.11 16.94 4.34
CA THR A 88 -9.53 17.20 4.04
C THR A 88 -10.37 15.92 4.08
N ASP A 89 -9.73 14.79 4.36
CA ASP A 89 -10.31 13.46 4.38
C ASP A 89 -10.42 12.96 5.83
N ASP A 90 -10.96 13.80 6.71
CA ASP A 90 -11.16 13.53 8.13
C ASP A 90 -11.71 12.11 8.41
N PRO A 91 -12.68 11.56 7.64
CA PRO A 91 -13.19 10.21 7.88
C PRO A 91 -12.14 9.09 7.81
N LEU A 92 -10.97 9.31 7.19
CA LEU A 92 -9.85 8.34 7.20
C LEU A 92 -9.02 8.36 8.48
N TYR A 93 -9.13 9.43 9.28
CA TYR A 93 -8.31 9.67 10.47
C TYR A 93 -9.16 9.82 11.76
N GLN A 94 -10.48 9.95 11.60
CA GLN A 94 -11.45 10.01 12.69
C GLN A 94 -11.82 8.63 13.24
N PHE A 95 -11.61 7.56 12.47
CA PHE A 95 -11.78 6.18 12.90
C PHE A 95 -10.42 5.53 13.14
N GLN A 96 -10.36 4.62 14.11
CA GLN A 96 -9.17 3.82 14.35
C GLN A 96 -9.53 2.42 14.83
N ARG A 97 -8.63 1.49 14.50
CA ARG A 97 -8.48 0.22 15.19
C ARG A 97 -7.20 0.30 16.00
N TYR A 98 -7.30 -0.02 17.29
CA TYR A 98 -6.17 0.02 18.21
C TYR A 98 -6.13 -1.24 19.06
N ASP A 99 -4.97 -1.51 19.65
CA ASP A 99 -4.81 -2.58 20.64
C ASP A 99 -4.38 -2.02 22.01
N LYS A 100 -4.58 -2.83 23.04
CA LYS A 100 -3.90 -2.70 24.32
C LYS A 100 -2.60 -3.54 24.26
N PRO A 101 -1.68 -3.41 25.24
CA PRO A 101 -0.44 -4.19 25.29
C PRO A 101 -0.62 -5.71 25.56
N ALA A 102 -1.65 -6.33 24.99
CA ALA A 102 -2.03 -7.72 25.22
C ALA A 102 -1.82 -8.55 23.95
N VAL A 103 -1.42 -9.81 24.12
CA VAL A 103 -1.26 -10.74 23.00
C VAL A 103 -2.62 -11.35 22.60
N PRO A 104 -2.91 -11.54 21.30
CA PRO A 104 -2.07 -11.19 20.15
C PRO A 104 -2.09 -9.68 19.88
N GLU A 105 -0.93 -9.14 19.48
CA GLU A 105 -0.85 -7.77 18.96
C GLU A 105 -1.73 -7.62 17.71
N LEU A 106 -2.25 -6.41 17.50
CA LEU A 106 -2.97 -6.05 16.28
C LEU A 106 -2.08 -6.30 15.06
N SER A 107 -2.63 -6.99 14.08
CA SER A 107 -1.97 -7.21 12.80
C SER A 107 -2.99 -7.17 11.68
N TYR A 108 -2.53 -6.75 10.51
CA TYR A 108 -3.23 -6.81 9.24
C TYR A 108 -2.51 -7.75 8.29
N SER A 109 -3.27 -8.49 7.51
CA SER A 109 -2.76 -9.51 6.60
C SER A 109 -3.54 -9.47 5.28
N PHE A 110 -2.83 -9.35 4.15
CA PHE A 110 -3.44 -9.29 2.81
C PHE A 110 -2.83 -10.30 1.85
N ALA A 111 -3.69 -11.08 1.17
CA ALA A 111 -3.25 -11.93 0.09
C ALA A 111 -2.84 -11.06 -1.11
N VAL A 112 -1.56 -11.13 -1.48
CA VAL A 112 -0.98 -10.37 -2.59
C VAL A 112 0.01 -11.27 -3.36
N PRO A 113 0.17 -11.11 -4.69
CA PRO A 113 1.25 -11.76 -5.41
C PRO A 113 2.63 -11.46 -4.79
N ASN A 114 3.57 -12.40 -4.92
CA ASN A 114 4.96 -12.12 -4.56
C ASN A 114 5.50 -10.94 -5.38
N GLY A 115 6.16 -10.00 -4.72
CA GLY A 115 6.61 -8.76 -5.34
C GLY A 115 7.03 -7.72 -4.33
N ASP A 116 7.41 -6.55 -4.84
CA ASP A 116 7.80 -5.41 -4.02
C ASP A 116 6.66 -4.40 -3.89
N TYR A 117 6.41 -3.97 -2.66
CA TYR A 117 5.31 -3.07 -2.32
C TYR A 117 5.80 -1.82 -1.58
N ALA A 118 5.13 -0.70 -1.83
CA ALA A 118 5.17 0.48 -1.00
C ALA A 118 3.93 0.51 -0.09
N ILE A 119 4.14 0.84 1.18
CA ILE A 119 3.10 0.88 2.20
C ILE A 119 3.03 2.27 2.79
N ASN A 120 1.83 2.84 2.85
CA ASN A 120 1.50 4.08 3.52
C ASN A 120 0.59 3.76 4.71
N LEU A 121 1.09 4.05 5.92
CA LEU A 121 0.34 3.95 7.16
C LEU A 121 -0.14 5.33 7.55
N HIS A 122 -1.45 5.46 7.70
CA HIS A 122 -2.13 6.72 8.01
C HIS A 122 -2.50 6.70 9.49
N PHE A 123 -2.09 7.75 10.20
CA PHE A 123 -2.27 7.87 11.64
C PHE A 123 -2.81 9.25 12.00
N ALA A 124 -3.52 9.32 13.12
CA ALA A 124 -3.79 10.56 13.85
C ALA A 124 -3.92 10.22 15.33
N GLU A 125 -3.30 11.02 16.20
CA GLU A 125 -3.50 10.87 17.64
C GLU A 125 -4.80 11.57 18.02
N ASN A 126 -5.89 10.80 18.10
CA ASN A 126 -7.23 11.30 18.42
C ASN A 126 -7.76 10.83 19.79
N TYR A 127 -6.94 10.11 20.58
CA TYR A 127 -7.27 9.71 21.94
C TYR A 127 -6.66 10.66 22.96
N SER A 128 -7.53 11.36 23.71
CA SER A 128 -7.12 12.40 24.66
C SER A 128 -6.14 11.92 25.75
N GLY A 129 -6.17 10.64 26.10
CA GLY A 129 -5.23 10.05 27.07
C GLY A 129 -3.78 9.93 26.56
N ALA A 130 -3.52 10.24 25.29
CA ALA A 130 -2.17 10.31 24.72
C ALA A 130 -1.91 11.62 23.98
N PHE A 131 -2.60 12.71 24.35
CA PHE A 131 -2.30 14.05 23.82
C PHE A 131 -1.04 14.63 24.47
N GLY A 132 0.11 14.05 24.14
CA GLY A 132 1.42 14.49 24.61
C GLY A 132 2.53 13.63 24.02
N ALA A 133 3.69 14.26 23.77
CA ALA A 133 4.87 13.57 23.27
C ALA A 133 5.32 12.46 24.24
N GLY A 134 5.67 11.30 23.69
CA GLY A 134 6.14 10.12 24.41
C GLY A 134 5.05 9.33 25.13
N LEU A 135 3.76 9.74 25.09
CA LEU A 135 2.69 9.02 25.79
C LEU A 135 2.24 7.76 25.05
N ARG A 136 2.28 7.76 23.72
CA ARG A 136 2.09 6.58 22.89
C ARG A 136 3.22 6.49 21.88
N VAL A 137 4.03 5.45 22.05
CA VAL A 137 5.16 5.14 21.17
C VAL A 137 5.09 3.65 20.88
N PHE A 138 5.18 3.29 19.61
CA PHE A 138 5.11 1.90 19.16
C PHE A 138 6.00 1.66 17.95
N ASP A 139 6.36 0.40 17.74
CA ASP A 139 7.04 -0.05 16.53
C ASP A 139 6.02 -0.62 15.55
N VAL A 140 6.38 -0.68 14.27
CA VAL A 140 5.62 -1.40 13.24
C VAL A 140 6.53 -2.42 12.60
N LEU A 141 6.08 -3.67 12.58
CA LEU A 141 6.71 -4.76 11.88
C LEU A 141 6.00 -4.98 10.55
N VAL A 142 6.77 -5.26 9.51
CA VAL A 142 6.26 -5.72 8.22
C VAL A 142 7.05 -6.95 7.79
N GLU A 143 6.35 -7.99 7.34
CA GLU A 143 6.94 -9.31 7.05
C GLU A 143 7.75 -9.86 8.25
N GLY A 144 7.25 -9.60 9.47
CA GLY A 144 7.91 -10.00 10.72
C GLY A 144 9.22 -9.24 11.05
N THR A 145 9.56 -8.21 10.28
CA THR A 145 10.78 -7.40 10.47
C THR A 145 10.44 -5.96 10.88
N PRO A 146 11.19 -5.32 11.80
CA PRO A 146 10.95 -3.93 12.17
C PRO A 146 11.09 -3.00 10.96
N ALA A 147 10.02 -2.29 10.62
CA ALA A 147 9.96 -1.39 9.46
C ALA A 147 9.87 0.08 9.88
N LEU A 148 9.17 0.39 10.98
CA LEU A 148 9.17 1.70 11.63
C LEU A 148 9.44 1.49 13.12
N ASN A 149 10.34 2.27 13.69
CA ASN A 149 10.68 2.18 15.11
C ASN A 149 10.28 3.47 15.83
N SER A 150 9.82 3.33 17.07
CA SER A 150 9.48 4.42 17.99
C SER A 150 8.57 5.50 17.38
N VAL A 151 7.51 5.09 16.69
CA VAL A 151 6.53 6.01 16.11
C VAL A 151 5.78 6.73 17.21
N ASP A 152 5.94 8.04 17.30
CA ASP A 152 5.19 8.93 18.19
C ASP A 152 4.31 9.83 17.33
N ILE A 153 3.05 9.41 17.15
CA ILE A 153 2.11 10.12 16.26
C ILE A 153 1.92 11.56 16.73
N PHE A 154 1.83 11.81 18.04
CA PHE A 154 1.59 13.16 18.56
C PHE A 154 2.77 14.08 18.26
N SER A 155 3.99 13.62 18.51
CA SER A 155 5.21 14.40 18.26
C SER A 155 5.44 14.63 16.76
N GLU A 156 5.28 13.58 15.94
CA GLU A 156 5.57 13.63 14.51
C GLU A 156 4.52 14.38 13.68
N SER A 157 3.25 14.33 14.08
CA SER A 157 2.16 15.06 13.39
C SER A 157 2.02 16.52 13.84
N GLY A 158 2.75 16.94 14.89
CA GLY A 158 2.66 18.27 15.46
C GLY A 158 1.52 18.47 16.47
N GLY A 159 0.88 17.40 16.94
CA GLY A 159 -0.04 17.43 18.08
C GLY A 159 -1.27 16.53 17.95
N ALA A 160 -2.25 16.79 18.80
CA ALA A 160 -3.52 16.07 18.80
C ALA A 160 -4.34 16.36 17.54
N ASN A 161 -5.04 15.34 17.05
CA ASN A 161 -5.94 15.43 15.89
C ASN A 161 -5.23 15.98 14.64
N SER A 162 -3.99 15.58 14.40
CA SER A 162 -3.23 15.91 13.18
C SER A 162 -2.91 14.64 12.40
N ALA A 163 -3.09 14.69 11.09
CA ALA A 163 -2.79 13.60 10.19
C ALA A 163 -1.28 13.37 10.06
N LEU A 164 -0.86 12.11 10.09
CA LEU A 164 0.50 11.65 9.82
C LEU A 164 0.44 10.50 8.82
N ILE A 165 1.36 10.52 7.85
CA ILE A 165 1.57 9.39 6.94
C ILE A 165 3.01 8.92 7.14
N ARG A 166 3.19 7.63 7.42
CA ARG A 166 4.49 6.96 7.40
C ARG A 166 4.56 6.03 6.21
N THR A 167 5.57 6.25 5.36
CA THR A 167 5.78 5.46 4.15
C THR A 167 6.93 4.48 4.34
N ILE A 168 6.70 3.23 3.99
CA ILE A 168 7.70 2.17 3.84
C ILE A 168 7.84 1.93 2.33
N PRO A 169 8.94 2.36 1.69
CA PRO A 169 9.01 2.49 0.23
C PRO A 169 9.15 1.15 -0.50
N THR A 170 9.69 0.12 0.16
CA THR A 170 9.90 -1.20 -0.44
C THR A 170 9.82 -2.28 0.63
N VAL A 171 8.89 -3.21 0.42
CA VAL A 171 8.69 -4.43 1.19
C VAL A 171 8.57 -5.57 0.18
N THR A 172 9.41 -6.58 0.32
CA THR A 172 9.39 -7.76 -0.56
C THR A 172 8.53 -8.85 0.08
N VAL A 173 7.43 -9.21 -0.59
CA VAL A 173 6.56 -10.34 -0.21
C VAL A 173 6.97 -11.57 -1.01
N SER A 174 7.11 -12.72 -0.33
CA SER A 174 7.66 -13.94 -0.93
C SER A 174 6.80 -15.20 -0.75
N ASP A 175 5.74 -15.13 0.03
CA ASP A 175 4.86 -16.25 0.38
C ASP A 175 3.39 -16.04 -0.03
N GLY A 176 3.10 -14.94 -0.71
CA GLY A 176 1.77 -14.57 -1.18
C GLY A 176 0.93 -13.80 -0.16
N GLN A 177 1.51 -13.42 0.98
CA GLN A 177 0.84 -12.72 2.06
C GLN A 177 1.66 -11.50 2.48
N LEU A 178 1.03 -10.33 2.58
CA LEU A 178 1.64 -9.15 3.19
C LEU A 178 1.15 -9.03 4.62
N ASP A 179 2.05 -9.14 5.58
CA ASP A 179 1.77 -9.05 7.02
C ASP A 179 2.33 -7.76 7.63
N ILE A 180 1.48 -7.04 8.38
CA ILE A 180 1.80 -5.79 9.06
C ILE A 180 1.32 -5.91 10.50
N GLN A 181 2.20 -5.74 11.47
CA GLN A 181 1.91 -5.80 12.91
C GLN A 181 2.28 -4.48 13.58
#